data_AF-A0A382Z404-F1
#
_entry.id   AF-A0A382Z404-F1
#
_cell.length_a   1.000
_cell.length_b   1.000
_cell.length_c   1.000
_cell.angle_alpha   90.00
_cell.angle_beta   90.00
_cell.angle_gamma   90.00
#
_symmetry.space_group_name_H-M   'P 1'
#
loop_
_entity.id
_entity.type
_entity.pdbx_description
1 polymer ?
#
loop_
_entity_poly.entity_id
_entity_poly.type
_entity_poly.pdbx_seq_one_letter_code
_entity_poly.pdbx_strand_id
1 'polypeptide(L)'
;MNKITQFISLILIALVAIAYFLYFGGQQDIEGLKKSVAPTASLYPEAKSFSEKLNFINDQSESLNLSEISQGKWVLMYFGYTSCPDVCPIDLSK
;
A
#
# COMPACT_ATOMS: atom_id res chain seq x y z
N MET A 1 3.13 40.73 -33.63
CA MET A 1 2.28 39.80 -32.85
C MET A 1 1.23 40.62 -32.13
N ASN A 2 -0.05 40.30 -32.28
CA ASN A 2 -1.11 41.04 -31.60
C ASN A 2 -1.04 40.72 -30.11
N LYS A 3 -1.22 41.72 -29.22
CA LYS A 3 -1.16 41.51 -27.77
C LYS A 3 -2.05 40.33 -27.33
N ILE A 4 -3.18 40.14 -28.01
CA ILE A 4 -4.13 39.03 -27.81
C ILE A 4 -3.49 37.66 -28.07
N THR A 5 -2.75 37.47 -29.17
CA THR A 5 -2.10 36.18 -29.46
C THR A 5 -0.96 35.86 -28.49
N GLN A 6 -0.31 36.88 -27.91
CA GLN A 6 0.67 36.70 -26.83
C GLN A 6 0.01 36.23 -25.52
N PHE A 7 -1.12 36.81 -25.14
CA PHE A 7 -1.87 36.38 -23.95
C PHE A 7 -2.38 34.94 -24.09
N ILE A 8 -2.91 34.56 -25.25
CA ILE A 8 -3.38 33.18 -25.51
C ILE A 8 -2.22 32.18 -25.38
N SER A 9 -1.05 32.50 -25.93
CA SER A 9 0.13 31.64 -25.83
C SER A 9 0.60 31.44 -24.38
N LEU A 10 0.62 32.51 -23.57
CA LEU A 10 0.99 32.42 -22.15
C LEU A 10 0.04 31.54 -21.34
N ILE A 11 -1.27 31.65 -21.59
CA ILE A 11 -2.27 30.81 -20.92
C ILE A 11 -2.07 29.34 -21.28
N LEU A 12 -1.81 29.04 -22.56
CA LEU A 12 -1.56 27.68 -23.01
C LEU A 12 -0.33 27.07 -22.30
N ILE A 13 0.77 27.83 -22.22
CA ILE A 13 1.99 27.38 -21.53
C ILE A 13 1.73 27.12 -20.05
N ALA A 14 1.00 28.01 -19.38
CA ALA A 14 0.65 27.84 -17.96
C ALA A 14 -0.19 26.59 -17.72
N LEU A 15 -1.17 26.31 -18.59
CA LEU A 15 -2.00 25.10 -18.50
C LEU A 15 -1.18 23.82 -18.69
N VAL A 16 -0.26 23.80 -19.64
CA VAL A 16 0.64 22.66 -19.86
C VAL A 16 1.55 22.43 -18.64
N ALA A 17 2.11 23.50 -18.06
CA ALA A 17 2.96 23.42 -16.88
C ALA A 17 2.18 22.87 -15.66
N ILE A 18 0.94 23.33 -15.46
CA ILE A 18 0.07 22.84 -14.38
C ILE A 18 -0.27 21.35 -14.59
N ALA A 19 -0.65 20.96 -15.80
CA ALA A 19 -0.95 19.57 -16.13
C ALA A 19 0.26 18.65 -15.90
N TYR A 20 1.45 19.11 -16.29
CA TYR A 20 2.70 18.39 -16.05
C TYR A 20 2.99 18.26 -14.55
N PHE A 21 2.86 19.34 -13.78
CA PHE A 21 3.09 19.32 -12.34
C PHE A 21 2.10 18.40 -11.61
N LEU A 22 0.82 18.40 -12.00
CA LEU A 22 -0.18 17.50 -11.40
C LEU A 22 0.07 16.03 -11.76
N TYR A 23 0.57 15.74 -12.96
CA TYR A 23 0.88 14.38 -13.39
C TYR A 23 2.13 13.81 -12.71
N PHE A 24 3.20 14.61 -12.60
CA PHE A 24 4.49 14.16 -12.07
C PHE A 24 4.69 14.44 -10.57
N GLY A 25 3.99 15.42 -9.99
CA GLY A 25 4.13 15.80 -8.59
C GLY A 25 3.56 14.78 -7.59
N GLY A 26 2.83 13.77 -8.06
CA GLY A 26 2.24 12.72 -7.22
C GLY A 26 3.09 11.46 -7.07
N GLN A 27 4.27 11.37 -7.69
CA GLN A 27 5.11 10.16 -7.61
C GLN A 27 5.72 10.04 -6.21
N GLN A 28 5.15 9.19 -5.37
CA GLN A 28 5.70 8.87 -4.06
C GLN A 28 6.98 8.03 -4.23
N ASP A 29 8.04 8.40 -3.51
CA ASP A 29 9.33 7.71 -3.54
C ASP A 29 9.29 6.41 -2.71
N ILE A 30 8.63 5.39 -3.26
CA ILE A 30 8.55 4.06 -2.65
C ILE A 30 9.94 3.42 -2.52
N GLU A 31 10.88 3.75 -3.41
CA GLU A 31 12.24 3.22 -3.35
C GLU A 31 13.03 3.80 -2.16
N GLY A 32 12.93 5.11 -1.94
CA GLY A 32 13.48 5.77 -0.75
C GLY A 32 12.86 5.24 0.55
N LEU A 33 11.54 5.03 0.57
CA LEU A 33 10.86 4.40 1.70
C LEU A 33 11.35 2.97 1.94
N LYS A 34 11.46 2.16 0.88
CA LYS A 34 11.96 0.77 0.96
C LYS A 34 13.36 0.71 1.53
N LYS A 35 14.24 1.65 1.16
CA LYS A 35 15.57 1.78 1.74
C LYS A 35 15.52 2.13 3.23
N SER A 36 14.57 2.98 3.63
CA SER A 36 14.44 3.48 5.00
C SER A 36 13.92 2.43 5.98
N VAL A 37 13.13 1.46 5.51
CA VAL A 37 12.57 0.39 6.36
C VAL A 37 13.36 -0.93 6.32
N ALA A 38 14.36 -1.04 5.45
CA ALA A 38 15.19 -2.24 5.36
C ALA A 38 16.14 -2.34 6.58
N PRO A 39 16.34 -3.53 7.17
CA PRO A 39 15.78 -4.84 6.80
C PRO A 39 14.46 -5.19 7.51
N THR A 40 13.95 -4.30 8.35
CA THR A 40 12.83 -4.54 9.27
C THR A 40 11.51 -4.84 8.55
N ALA A 41 11.24 -4.20 7.41
CA ALA A 41 10.02 -4.43 6.64
C ALA A 41 10.30 -4.47 5.13
N SER A 42 9.48 -5.24 4.41
CA SER A 42 9.47 -5.29 2.95
C SER A 42 8.27 -4.52 2.41
N LEU A 43 8.54 -3.42 1.70
CA LEU A 43 7.51 -2.68 0.96
C LEU A 43 7.41 -3.22 -0.46
N TYR A 44 6.19 -3.59 -0.85
CA TYR A 44 5.84 -4.01 -2.20
C TYR A 44 5.21 -2.84 -2.96
N PRO A 45 5.54 -2.64 -4.24
CA PRO A 45 5.01 -1.53 -5.04
C PRO A 45 3.52 -1.66 -5.35
N GLU A 46 2.99 -2.89 -5.30
CA GLU A 46 1.59 -3.18 -5.59
C GLU A 46 1.07 -4.26 -4.63
N ALA A 47 -0.21 -4.16 -4.27
CA ALA A 47 -0.90 -5.17 -3.49
C ALA A 47 -1.00 -6.47 -4.31
N LYS A 48 -0.52 -7.59 -3.74
CA LYS A 48 -0.77 -8.90 -4.33
C LYS A 48 -2.15 -9.40 -3.95
N SER A 49 -2.91 -9.89 -4.94
CA SER A 49 -4.13 -10.64 -4.68
C SER A 49 -3.78 -11.94 -3.95
N PHE A 50 -4.47 -12.20 -2.84
CA PHE A 50 -4.35 -13.42 -2.04
C PHE A 50 -5.31 -14.53 -2.49
N SER A 51 -6.13 -14.25 -3.52
CA SER A 51 -7.23 -15.09 -3.96
C SER A 51 -6.77 -16.54 -4.22
N GLU A 52 -7.45 -17.47 -3.55
CA GLU A 52 -7.50 -18.93 -3.78
C GLU A 52 -6.56 -19.85 -2.96
N LYS A 53 -5.51 -19.40 -2.28
CA LYS A 53 -4.50 -20.33 -1.70
C LYS A 53 -4.20 -20.23 -0.21
N LEU A 54 -4.90 -19.38 0.54
CA LEU A 54 -4.69 -19.27 1.97
C LEU A 54 -5.64 -20.20 2.74
N ASN A 55 -5.17 -21.45 2.91
CA ASN A 55 -5.82 -22.48 3.71
C ASN A 55 -5.05 -22.65 5.03
N PHE A 56 -5.76 -22.58 6.15
CA PHE A 56 -5.25 -22.72 7.51
C PHE A 56 -5.97 -23.86 8.23
N ILE A 57 -5.40 -24.31 9.34
CA ILE A 57 -6.07 -25.19 10.30
C ILE A 57 -6.14 -24.43 11.62
N ASN A 58 -7.32 -24.30 12.21
CA ASN A 58 -7.48 -23.64 13.51
C ASN A 58 -7.08 -24.54 14.68
N ASP A 59 -7.18 -24.00 15.89
CA ASP A 59 -6.97 -24.70 17.15
C ASP A 59 -8.03 -25.78 17.46
N GLN A 60 -9.12 -25.85 16.70
CA GLN A 60 -10.10 -26.94 16.70
C GLN A 60 -9.81 -28.03 15.65
N SER A 61 -8.68 -27.95 14.93
CA SER A 61 -8.32 -28.87 13.83
C SER A 61 -9.26 -28.81 12.60
N GLU A 62 -9.96 -27.71 12.42
CA GLU A 62 -10.84 -27.47 11.27
C GLU A 62 -10.09 -26.73 10.16
N SER A 63 -10.35 -27.13 8.91
CA SER A 63 -9.82 -26.45 7.73
C SER A 63 -10.56 -25.12 7.52
N LEU A 64 -9.81 -24.05 7.31
CA LEU A 64 -10.32 -22.70 7.13
C LEU A 64 -9.69 -22.04 5.91
N ASN A 65 -10.53 -21.51 5.01
CA ASN A 65 -10.07 -20.67 3.92
C ASN A 65 -10.30 -19.18 4.25
N LEU A 66 -9.31 -18.33 3.99
CA LEU A 66 -9.42 -16.90 4.28
C LEU A 66 -10.61 -16.23 3.56
N SER A 67 -10.93 -16.70 2.34
CA SER A 67 -12.07 -16.20 1.56
C SER A 67 -13.40 -16.45 2.27
N GLU A 68 -13.53 -17.60 2.94
CA GLU A 68 -14.74 -18.00 3.67
C GLU A 68 -14.91 -17.23 4.98
N ILE A 69 -13.81 -16.92 5.67
CA ILE A 69 -13.83 -16.13 6.92
C ILE A 69 -14.08 -14.65 6.64
N SER A 70 -13.45 -14.11 5.58
CA SER A 70 -13.52 -12.69 5.27
C SER A 70 -14.94 -12.25 4.92
N GLN A 71 -15.72 -13.02 4.15
CA GLN A 71 -17.12 -12.71 3.78
C GLN A 71 -17.33 -11.26 3.30
N GLY A 72 -16.36 -10.69 2.58
CA GLY A 72 -16.39 -9.29 2.12
C GLY A 72 -16.08 -8.24 3.19
N LYS A 73 -15.63 -8.66 4.38
CA LYS A 73 -15.18 -7.81 5.47
C LYS A 73 -13.66 -7.63 5.44
N TRP A 74 -13.20 -6.56 6.06
CA TRP A 74 -11.79 -6.33 6.30
C TRP A 74 -11.23 -7.39 7.25
N VAL A 75 -10.07 -7.95 6.90
CA VAL A 75 -9.33 -8.89 7.75
C VAL A 75 -7.99 -8.27 8.14
N LEU A 76 -7.74 -8.20 9.44
CA LEU A 76 -6.42 -7.90 10.00
C LEU A 76 -5.79 -9.21 10.46
N MET A 77 -4.63 -9.55 9.91
CA MET A 77 -3.89 -10.77 10.27
C MET A 77 -2.64 -10.41 11.07
N TYR A 78 -2.41 -11.13 12.16
CA TYR A 78 -1.19 -11.06 12.97
C TYR A 78 -0.40 -12.37 12.82
N PHE A 79 0.89 -12.27 12.51
CA PHE A 79 1.78 -13.42 12.39
C PHE A 79 2.76 -13.40 13.56
N GLY A 80 2.66 -14.40 14.44
CA GLY A 80 3.52 -14.56 15.61
C GLY A 80 3.71 -16.03 15.97
N TYR A 81 4.44 -16.29 17.06
CA TYR A 81 4.65 -17.64 17.59
C TYR A 81 4.64 -17.60 19.12
N THR A 82 4.15 -18.67 19.75
CA THR A 82 3.87 -18.70 21.20
C THR A 82 5.13 -18.65 22.06
N SER A 83 6.26 -19.15 21.57
CA SER A 83 7.54 -19.16 22.28
C SER A 83 8.33 -17.85 22.12
N CYS A 84 7.71 -16.77 21.65
CA CYS A 84 8.39 -15.51 21.44
C CYS A 84 8.64 -14.81 22.79
N PRO A 85 9.90 -14.61 23.20
CA PRO A 85 10.20 -13.90 24.42
C PRO A 85 9.84 -12.42 24.22
N ASP A 86 8.79 -11.99 24.91
CA ASP A 86 8.39 -10.60 25.18
C ASP A 86 7.63 -9.83 24.07
N VAL A 87 8.02 -9.88 22.80
CA VAL A 87 7.40 -8.99 21.78
C VAL A 87 5.98 -9.40 21.37
N CYS A 88 5.67 -10.70 21.26
CA CYS A 88 4.33 -11.15 20.85
C CYS A 88 3.21 -10.89 21.88
N PRO A 89 3.40 -11.11 23.20
CA PRO A 89 2.37 -10.78 24.19
C PRO A 89 2.02 -9.29 24.20
N ILE A 90 3.00 -8.41 23.99
CA ILE A 90 2.79 -6.96 24.00
C ILE A 90 1.96 -6.53 22.79
N ASP A 91 2.29 -7.04 21.60
CA ASP A 91 1.57 -6.71 20.35
C ASP A 91 0.09 -7.12 20.39
N LEU A 92 -0.25 -8.24 21.04
CA LEU A 92 -1.62 -8.75 21.15
C LEU A 92 -2.45 -8.09 22.27
N SER A 93 -1.79 -7.43 23.22
CA SER A 93 -2.42 -6.91 24.45
C SER A 93 -2.91 -5.45 24.37
N LYS A 94 -2.60 -4.76 23.27
CA LYS A 94 -2.99 -3.36 23.02
C LYS A 94 -4.07 -3.24 21.97
#